data_AF-A0A4U8YTA1-F1
#
_entry.id   AF-A0A4U8YTA1-F1
#
_cell.length_a   1.000
_cell.length_b   1.000
_cell.length_c   1.000
_cell.angle_alpha   90.00
_cell.angle_beta   90.00
_cell.angle_gamma   90.00
#
_symmetry.space_group_name_H-M   'P 1'
#
loop_
_entity.id
_entity.type
_entity.pdbx_description
1 polymer ?
#
loop_
_entity_poly.entity_id
_entity_poly.type
_entity_poly.pdbx_seq_one_letter_code
_entity_poly.pdbx_strand_id
1 'polypeptide(L)'
;MVRIVVFLFLFIFLVVSPAHATQGHGGIEGILVHQAAHVLFALAMGFLAFRIKRDELPVRKGWRNVQYAAILFILWNVDTIFVHFVDEQVKLVTVERLATGQLHITSPVPGLAVMYYIAKLDHLLCVPAIAFLWVGLGQLLTQAETRRKKGDAS
;
A
#
# COMPACT_ATOMS: atom_id res chain seq x y z
N MET A 1 -5.76 -27.11 -14.12
CA MET A 1 -4.96 -25.90 -13.80
C MET A 1 -5.13 -25.45 -12.36
N VAL A 2 -6.34 -25.14 -11.88
CA VAL A 2 -6.58 -24.65 -10.49
C VAL A 2 -5.98 -25.55 -9.40
N ARG A 3 -6.12 -26.89 -9.50
CA ARG A 3 -5.54 -27.83 -8.54
C ARG A 3 -4.01 -27.80 -8.48
N ILE A 4 -3.34 -27.63 -9.62
CA ILE A 4 -1.88 -27.55 -9.70
C ILE A 4 -1.40 -26.22 -9.09
N VAL A 5 -2.12 -25.13 -9.33
CA VAL A 5 -1.84 -23.81 -8.72
C VAL A 5 -2.02 -23.87 -7.20
N VAL A 6 -3.08 -24.51 -6.70
CA VAL A 6 -3.30 -24.67 -5.24
C VAL A 6 -2.20 -25.53 -4.61
N PHE A 7 -1.79 -26.62 -5.26
CA PHE A 7 -0.69 -27.46 -4.78
C PHE A 7 0.66 -26.74 -4.80
N LEU A 8 0.98 -25.98 -5.85
CA LEU A 8 2.17 -25.14 -5.92
C LEU A 8 2.16 -24.05 -4.85
N PHE A 9 1.01 -23.42 -4.62
CA PHE A 9 0.84 -22.41 -3.59
C PHE A 9 1.07 -23.01 -2.19
N LEU A 10 0.42 -24.12 -1.86
CA LEU A 10 0.63 -24.83 -0.59
C LEU A 10 2.08 -25.30 -0.39
N PHE A 11 2.72 -25.79 -1.45
CA PHE A 11 4.11 -26.22 -1.40
C PHE A 11 5.06 -25.04 -1.12
N ILE A 12 4.84 -23.88 -1.73
CA ILE A 12 5.61 -22.66 -1.47
C ILE A 12 5.48 -22.24 0.01
N PHE A 13 4.30 -22.37 0.62
CA PHE A 13 4.09 -22.06 2.04
C PHE A 13 4.71 -23.08 3.00
N LEU A 14 4.86 -24.35 2.59
CA LEU A 14 5.41 -25.42 3.43
C LEU A 14 6.94 -25.53 3.37
N VAL A 15 7.55 -24.99 2.31
CA VAL A 15 9.02 -25.02 2.08
C VAL A 15 9.64 -23.63 2.28
N VAL A 16 8.95 -22.73 3.00
CA VAL A 16 9.51 -21.43 3.39
C VAL A 16 10.65 -21.67 4.37
N SER A 17 11.89 -21.72 3.88
CA SER A 17 13.05 -21.38 4.71
C SER A 17 12.95 -19.90 5.11
N PRO A 18 13.73 -19.39 6.07
CA PRO A 18 13.87 -17.94 6.24
C PRO A 18 14.39 -17.38 4.91
N ALA A 19 13.47 -16.99 4.02
CA ALA A 19 13.80 -16.11 2.95
C ALA A 19 14.30 -14.87 3.67
N HIS A 20 15.58 -14.55 3.52
CA HIS A 20 16.14 -13.24 3.83
C HIS A 20 15.51 -12.17 2.90
N ALA A 21 14.19 -12.24 2.68
CA ALA A 21 13.37 -11.36 1.85
C ALA A 21 13.12 -10.04 2.56
N THR A 22 13.13 -10.04 3.89
CA THR A 22 13.49 -8.83 4.64
C THR A 22 15.00 -8.80 4.70
N GLN A 23 15.63 -8.25 3.66
CA GLN A 23 16.98 -7.74 3.83
C GLN A 23 16.84 -6.71 4.96
N GLY A 24 17.34 -7.07 6.16
CA GLY A 24 17.50 -6.10 7.23
C GLY A 24 18.15 -4.91 6.57
N HIS A 25 17.51 -3.74 6.71
CA HIS A 25 18.01 -2.52 6.09
C HIS A 25 19.52 -2.48 6.35
N GLY A 26 20.29 -2.09 5.34
CA GLY A 26 21.73 -1.88 5.53
C GLY A 26 21.97 -0.82 6.62
N GLY A 27 23.03 -0.05 6.51
CA GLY A 27 23.09 1.18 7.30
C GLY A 27 21.90 2.10 7.02
N ILE A 28 21.99 3.32 7.54
CA ILE A 28 20.99 4.36 7.37
C ILE A 28 20.57 4.59 5.91
N GLU A 29 21.41 4.21 4.94
CA GLU A 29 21.16 4.30 3.50
C GLU A 29 19.88 3.54 3.09
N GLY A 30 19.63 2.35 3.67
CA GLY A 30 18.45 1.55 3.33
C GLY A 30 17.15 2.24 3.72
N ILE A 31 17.12 2.80 4.93
CA ILE A 31 15.97 3.54 5.48
C ILE A 31 15.71 4.79 4.65
N LEU A 32 16.78 5.53 4.30
CA LEU A 32 16.66 6.75 3.50
C LEU A 32 16.09 6.47 2.10
N VAL A 33 16.60 5.45 1.41
CA VAL A 33 16.09 5.08 0.07
C VAL A 33 14.63 4.59 0.16
N HIS A 34 14.29 3.82 1.19
CA HIS A 34 12.92 3.35 1.40
C HIS A 34 11.93 4.51 1.63
N GLN A 35 12.26 5.43 2.54
CA GLN A 35 11.44 6.63 2.77
C GLN A 35 11.37 7.52 1.52
N ALA A 36 12.45 7.66 0.77
CA ALA A 36 12.45 8.40 -0.51
C ALA A 36 11.51 7.75 -1.54
N ALA A 37 11.42 6.41 -1.58
CA ALA A 37 10.47 5.71 -2.43
C ALA A 37 9.01 6.01 -2.05
N HIS A 38 8.69 6.07 -0.76
CA HIS A 38 7.36 6.46 -0.29
C HIS A 38 7.00 7.90 -0.68
N VAL A 39 7.94 8.83 -0.53
CA VAL A 39 7.75 10.24 -0.95
C VAL A 39 7.50 10.31 -2.45
N LEU A 40 8.34 9.65 -3.26
CA LEU A 40 8.19 9.63 -4.71
C LEU A 40 6.84 9.02 -5.14
N PHE A 41 6.43 7.93 -4.48
CA PHE A 41 5.15 7.28 -4.76
C PHE A 41 3.97 8.20 -4.39
N ALA A 42 3.99 8.84 -3.23
CA ALA A 42 2.98 9.81 -2.83
C ALA A 42 2.87 10.97 -3.84
N LEU A 43 4.00 11.51 -4.31
CA LEU A 43 4.03 12.54 -5.35
C LEU A 43 3.45 12.05 -6.68
N ALA A 44 3.80 10.84 -7.11
CA ALA A 44 3.27 10.24 -8.33
C ALA A 44 1.74 10.04 -8.25
N MET A 45 1.23 9.61 -7.10
CA MET A 45 -0.21 9.49 -6.85
C MET A 45 -0.90 10.86 -6.78
N GLY A 46 -0.24 11.87 -6.20
CA GLY A 46 -0.72 13.25 -6.21
C GLY A 46 -0.84 13.81 -7.63
N PHE A 47 0.18 13.59 -8.46
CA PHE A 47 0.16 13.95 -9.88
C PHE A 47 -0.95 13.21 -10.63
N LEU A 48 -1.11 11.91 -10.41
CA LEU A 48 -2.20 11.11 -11.00
C LEU A 48 -3.58 11.65 -10.61
N ALA A 49 -3.83 11.87 -9.32
CA ALA A 49 -5.09 12.40 -8.81
C ALA A 49 -5.38 13.81 -9.36
N PHE A 50 -4.36 14.66 -9.47
CA PHE A 50 -4.46 15.97 -10.10
C PHE A 50 -4.83 15.86 -11.59
N ARG A 51 -4.15 15.01 -12.36
CA ARG A 51 -4.43 14.80 -13.78
C ARG A 51 -5.85 14.27 -14.01
N ILE A 52 -6.29 13.30 -13.20
CA ILE A 52 -7.65 12.78 -13.24
C ILE A 52 -8.67 13.89 -12.99
N LYS A 53 -8.47 14.71 -11.95
CA LYS A 53 -9.35 15.83 -11.64
C LYS A 53 -9.39 16.87 -12.76
N ARG A 54 -8.22 17.27 -13.26
CA ARG A 54 -8.06 18.31 -14.29
C ARG A 54 -8.74 17.94 -15.60
N ASP A 55 -8.68 16.67 -16.00
CA ASP A 55 -9.25 16.19 -17.25
C ASP A 55 -10.72 15.75 -17.09
N GLU A 56 -11.37 16.09 -15.96
CA GLU A 56 -12.77 15.77 -15.64
C GLU A 56 -13.13 14.28 -15.77
N LEU A 57 -12.12 13.41 -15.65
CA LEU A 57 -12.27 11.98 -15.80
C LEU A 57 -13.15 11.30 -14.72
N PRO A 58 -13.31 11.81 -13.47
CA PRO A 58 -14.17 11.20 -12.45
C PRO A 58 -15.65 11.06 -12.83
N VAL A 59 -16.09 11.72 -13.91
CA VAL A 59 -17.41 11.48 -14.53
C VAL A 59 -17.56 10.00 -14.89
N ARG A 60 -16.48 9.32 -15.32
CA ARG A 60 -16.47 7.87 -15.54
C ARG A 60 -16.14 7.15 -14.23
N LYS A 61 -17.01 6.22 -13.83
CA LYS A 61 -16.89 5.46 -12.57
C LYS A 61 -15.49 4.84 -12.36
N GLY A 62 -14.88 4.31 -13.43
CA GLY A 62 -13.55 3.70 -13.37
C GLY A 62 -12.46 4.69 -12.93
N TRP A 63 -12.42 5.88 -13.54
CA TRP A 63 -11.46 6.93 -13.18
C TRP A 63 -11.70 7.50 -11.78
N ARG A 64 -12.95 7.57 -11.33
CA ARG A 64 -13.25 7.96 -9.94
C ARG A 64 -12.69 6.96 -8.93
N ASN A 65 -12.80 5.67 -9.19
CA ASN A 65 -12.20 4.64 -8.34
C ASN A 65 -10.67 4.69 -8.35
N VAL A 66 -10.04 4.92 -9.51
CA VAL A 66 -8.58 5.14 -9.59
C VAL A 66 -8.17 6.39 -8.79
N GLN A 67 -8.98 7.45 -8.78
CA GLN A 67 -8.72 8.63 -7.97
C GLN A 67 -8.79 8.35 -6.46
N TYR A 68 -9.80 7.59 -6.01
CA TYR A 68 -9.88 7.17 -4.60
C TYR A 68 -8.69 6.30 -4.20
N ALA A 69 -8.28 5.38 -5.07
CA ALA A 69 -7.07 4.59 -4.84
C ALA A 69 -5.82 5.49 -4.70
N ALA A 70 -5.64 6.47 -5.59
CA ALA A 70 -4.52 7.39 -5.53
C ALA A 70 -4.51 8.20 -4.21
N ILE A 71 -5.67 8.70 -3.76
CA ILE A 71 -5.77 9.41 -2.49
C ILE A 71 -5.42 8.50 -1.31
N LEU A 72 -5.95 7.28 -1.27
CA LEU A 72 -5.64 6.31 -0.21
C LEU A 72 -4.17 5.90 -0.20
N PHE A 73 -3.54 5.73 -1.37
CA PHE A 73 -2.10 5.50 -1.45
C PHE A 73 -1.29 6.69 -0.94
N ILE A 74 -1.70 7.94 -1.19
CA ILE A 74 -1.04 9.11 -0.59
C ILE A 74 -1.10 9.04 0.92
N LEU A 75 -2.30 8.81 1.48
CA LEU A 75 -2.49 8.69 2.93
C LEU A 75 -1.65 7.56 3.52
N TRP A 76 -1.63 6.39 2.88
CA TRP A 76 -0.82 5.25 3.29
C TRP A 76 0.67 5.59 3.29
N ASN A 77 1.20 6.20 2.22
CA ASN A 77 2.62 6.56 2.17
C ASN A 77 3.01 7.59 3.25
N VAL A 78 2.14 8.57 3.54
CA VAL A 78 2.37 9.54 4.63
C VAL A 78 2.41 8.83 5.98
N ASP A 79 1.48 7.91 6.21
CA ASP A 79 1.40 7.08 7.41
C ASP A 79 2.65 6.20 7.58
N THR A 80 3.11 5.52 6.51
CA THR A 80 4.34 4.71 6.56
C THR A 80 5.58 5.56 6.84
N ILE A 81 5.70 6.75 6.22
CA ILE A 81 6.81 7.67 6.51
C ILE A 81 6.82 8.06 7.98
N PHE A 82 5.65 8.39 8.55
CA PHE A 82 5.51 8.72 9.96
C PHE A 82 5.95 7.57 10.87
N VAL A 83 5.50 6.35 10.60
CA VAL A 83 5.89 5.15 11.35
C VAL A 83 7.41 4.95 11.33
N HIS A 84 8.05 4.98 10.16
CA HIS A 84 9.50 4.83 10.06
C HIS A 84 10.25 5.95 10.80
N PHE A 85 9.75 7.20 10.71
CA PHE A 85 10.35 8.32 11.42
C PHE A 85 10.34 8.08 12.93
N VAL A 86 9.18 7.74 13.49
CA VAL A 86 8.99 7.54 14.94
C VAL A 86 9.76 6.34 15.47
N ASP A 87 9.78 5.22 14.74
CA ASP A 87 10.36 3.94 15.17
C ASP A 87 11.88 3.89 14.97
N GLU A 88 12.35 4.28 13.78
CA GLU A 88 13.71 3.99 13.35
C GLU A 88 14.65 5.19 13.46
N GLN A 89 14.13 6.41 13.30
CA GLN A 89 14.96 7.63 13.27
C GLN A 89 15.01 8.33 14.63
N VAL A 90 13.85 8.66 15.20
CA VAL A 90 13.81 9.35 16.51
C VAL A 90 13.64 8.41 17.70
N LYS A 91 13.30 7.13 17.45
CA LYS A 91 13.15 6.09 18.48
C LYS A 91 12.25 6.52 19.65
N LEU A 92 11.14 7.19 19.32
CA LEU A 92 10.15 7.67 20.30
C LEU A 92 9.15 6.58 20.70
N VAL A 93 9.25 5.39 20.10
CA VAL A 93 8.46 4.21 20.44
C VAL A 93 9.41 3.04 20.65
N THR A 94 9.11 2.22 21.65
CA THR A 94 9.80 0.94 21.88
C THR A 94 8.77 -0.19 21.73
N VAL A 95 9.11 -1.19 20.93
CA VAL A 95 8.27 -2.37 20.68
C VAL A 95 8.98 -3.61 21.21
N GLU A 96 8.43 -4.21 22.26
CA GLU A 96 8.95 -5.43 22.88
C GLU A 96 8.03 -6.62 22.54
N ARG A 97 8.62 -7.73 22.11
CA ARG A 97 7.88 -8.98 21.88
C ARG A 97 7.91 -9.82 23.15
N LEU A 98 6.79 -9.84 23.88
CA LEU A 98 6.66 -10.59 25.14
C LEU A 98 6.43 -12.09 24.89
N ALA A 99 5.58 -12.41 23.90
CA ALA A 99 5.27 -13.78 23.49
C ALA A 99 4.79 -13.79 22.03
N THR A 100 4.54 -14.97 21.47
CA THR A 100 3.93 -15.09 20.14
C THR A 100 2.54 -14.43 20.14
N GLY A 101 2.36 -13.42 19.28
CA GLY A 101 1.12 -12.64 19.20
C GLY A 101 0.96 -11.57 20.28
N GLN A 102 1.95 -11.37 21.17
CA GLN A 102 1.92 -10.34 22.21
C GLN A 102 3.06 -9.35 22.01
N LEU A 103 2.68 -8.10 21.70
CA LEU A 103 3.57 -6.96 21.58
C LEU A 103 3.25 -5.97 22.69
N HIS A 104 4.30 -5.45 23.33
CA HIS A 104 4.21 -4.35 24.26
C HIS A 104 4.81 -3.10 23.61
N ILE A 105 4.02 -2.04 23.49
CA ILE A 105 4.41 -0.80 22.82
C ILE A 105 4.40 0.30 23.87
N THR A 106 5.55 0.95 24.07
CA THR A 106 5.71 2.04 25.03
C THR A 106 6.26 3.29 24.33
N SER A 107 5.92 4.46 24.88
CA SER A 107 6.42 5.74 24.39
C SER A 107 6.47 6.75 25.54
N PRO A 108 7.48 7.63 25.61
CA PRO A 108 7.51 8.74 26.54
C PRO A 108 6.48 9.84 26.19
N VAL A 109 5.91 9.82 24.98
CA VAL A 109 4.90 10.79 24.53
C VAL A 109 3.49 10.24 24.77
N PRO A 110 2.63 10.94 25.53
CA PRO A 110 1.27 10.49 25.79
C PRO A 110 0.49 10.23 24.50
N GLY A 111 -0.14 9.06 24.40
CA GLY A 111 -0.97 8.68 23.25
C GLY A 111 -0.20 8.24 21.99
N LEU A 112 1.12 8.48 21.90
CA LEU A 112 1.91 8.12 20.73
C LEU A 112 1.97 6.60 20.51
N ALA A 113 2.02 5.79 21.58
CA ALA A 113 2.00 4.34 21.46
C ALA A 113 0.71 3.81 20.79
N VAL A 114 -0.44 4.42 21.09
CA VAL A 114 -1.74 4.06 20.49
C VAL A 114 -1.79 4.54 19.04
N MET A 115 -1.36 5.78 18.78
CA MET A 115 -1.28 6.33 17.42
C MET A 115 -0.37 5.47 16.53
N TYR A 116 0.82 5.12 17.04
CA TYR A 116 1.77 4.23 16.37
C TYR A 116 1.17 2.85 16.12
N TYR A 117 0.46 2.27 17.08
CA TYR A 117 -0.19 0.97 16.89
C TYR A 117 -1.18 1.01 15.72
N ILE A 118 -2.02 2.05 15.63
CA ILE A 118 -2.98 2.22 14.53
C ILE A 118 -2.26 2.45 13.21
N ALA A 119 -1.25 3.33 13.18
CA ALA A 119 -0.45 3.65 12.01
C ALA A 119 0.35 2.43 11.47
N LYS A 120 0.76 1.50 12.34
CA LYS A 120 1.41 0.25 11.92
C LYS A 120 0.45 -0.71 11.20
N LEU A 121 -0.87 -0.48 11.24
CA LEU A 121 -1.86 -1.31 10.56
C LEU A 121 -1.99 -0.91 9.07
N ASP A 122 -0.95 -1.20 8.29
CA ASP A 122 -0.85 -0.84 6.85
C ASP A 122 -2.09 -1.19 6.03
N HIS A 123 -2.79 -2.26 6.40
CA HIS A 123 -3.97 -2.75 5.70
C HIS A 123 -5.17 -1.79 5.77
N LEU A 124 -5.23 -0.86 6.74
CA LEU A 124 -6.35 0.08 6.86
C LEU A 124 -6.43 1.04 5.67
N LEU A 125 -5.29 1.36 5.04
CA LEU A 125 -5.23 2.27 3.89
C LEU A 125 -4.83 1.54 2.61
N CYS A 126 -3.83 0.64 2.67
CA CYS A 126 -3.29 -0.02 1.49
C CYS A 126 -4.28 -1.01 0.85
N VAL A 127 -4.99 -1.82 1.65
CA VAL A 127 -5.95 -2.80 1.11
C VAL A 127 -7.14 -2.12 0.43
N PRO A 128 -7.80 -1.11 1.04
CA PRO A 128 -8.82 -0.32 0.34
C PRO A 128 -8.28 0.34 -0.93
N ALA A 129 -7.06 0.88 -0.92
CA ALA A 129 -6.46 1.50 -2.10
C ALA A 129 -6.35 0.51 -3.27
N ILE A 130 -5.85 -0.70 -3.00
CA ILE A 130 -5.76 -1.78 -4.00
C ILE A 130 -7.14 -2.20 -4.48
N ALA A 131 -8.13 -2.33 -3.59
CA ALA A 131 -9.49 -2.69 -3.96
C ALA A 131 -10.13 -1.65 -4.92
N PHE A 132 -10.00 -0.36 -4.61
CA PHE A 132 -10.45 0.72 -5.49
C PHE A 132 -9.70 0.72 -6.82
N LEU A 133 -8.38 0.48 -6.81
CA LEU A 133 -7.59 0.41 -8.03
C LEU A 133 -8.06 -0.74 -8.93
N TRP A 134 -8.22 -1.94 -8.35
CA TRP A 134 -8.68 -3.13 -9.05
C TRP A 134 -10.05 -2.92 -9.71
N VAL A 135 -11.02 -2.44 -8.93
CA VAL A 135 -12.38 -2.14 -9.44
C VAL A 135 -12.33 -1.04 -10.51
N GLY A 136 -11.52 -0.01 -10.30
CA GLY A 136 -11.35 1.10 -11.24
C GLY A 136 -10.79 0.64 -12.58
N LEU A 137 -9.70 -0.13 -12.57
CA LEU A 137 -9.08 -0.70 -13.77
C LEU A 137 -10.03 -1.66 -14.49
N GLY A 138 -10.72 -2.54 -13.76
CA GLY A 138 -11.71 -3.45 -14.35
C GLY A 138 -12.81 -2.70 -15.09
N GLN A 139 -13.35 -1.63 -14.50
CA GLN A 139 -14.36 -0.78 -15.15
C GLN A 139 -13.83 -0.06 -16.39
N LEU A 140 -12.57 0.40 -16.39
CA LEU A 140 -11.95 1.03 -17.55
C LEU A 140 -11.73 0.03 -18.70
N LEU A 141 -11.31 -1.19 -18.38
CA LEU A 141 -11.13 -2.28 -19.35
C LEU A 141 -12.47 -2.64 -20.01
N THR A 142 -13.53 -2.89 -19.24
CA THR A 142 -14.85 -3.20 -19.79
C THR A 142 -15.39 -2.08 -20.67
N GLN A 143 -15.17 -0.81 -20.29
CA GLN A 143 -15.56 0.34 -21.11
C GLN A 143 -14.76 0.40 -22.42
N ALA A 144 -13.47 0.10 -22.40
CA ALA A 144 -12.62 0.08 -23.59
C ALA A 144 -13.04 -1.05 -24.56
N GLU A 145 -13.30 -2.25 -24.06
CA GLU A 145 -13.78 -3.38 -24.86
C GLU A 145 -15.13 -3.10 -25.51
N THR A 146 -16.06 -2.51 -24.76
CA THR A 146 -17.39 -2.14 -25.28
C THR A 146 -17.28 -1.09 -26.39
N ARG A 147 -16.37 -0.12 -26.25
CA ARG A 147 -16.12 0.89 -27.29
C ARG A 147 -15.50 0.26 -28.55
N ARG A 148 -14.54 -0.65 -28.39
CA ARG A 148 -13.91 -1.36 -29.52
C ARG A 148 -14.96 -2.14 -30.33
N LYS A 149 -15.78 -2.96 -29.66
CA LYS A 149 -16.85 -3.73 -30.32
C LYS A 149 -17.87 -2.87 -31.07
N LYS A 150 -18.14 -1.65 -30.59
CA LYS A 150 -19.03 -0.70 -31.28
C LYS A 150 -18.38 -0.03 -32.48
N GLY A 151 -17.08 0.24 -32.43
CA GLY A 151 -16.33 0.83 -33.55
C GLY A 151 -16.09 -0.16 -34.70
N ASP A 152 -15.93 -1.46 -34.40
CA ASP A 152 -15.80 -2.51 -35.42
C ASP A 152 -17.13 -2.82 -36.13
N ALA A 153 -18.26 -2.30 -35.62
CA ALA A 153 -19.61 -2.54 -36.13
C ALA A 153 -20.21 -1.34 -36.92
N SER A 154 -19.44 -0.27 -37.11
CA SER A 154 -19.80 0.93 -37.90
C SER A 154 -18.97 1.04 -39.16
#